data_AF-A0A1I0J6C9-F1
#
_entry.id   AF-A0A1I0J6C9-F1
#
_cell.length_a   1.000
_cell.length_b   1.000
_cell.length_c   1.000
_cell.angle_alpha   90.00
_cell.angle_beta   90.00
_cell.angle_gamma   90.00
#
_symmetry.space_group_name_H-M   'P 1'
#
loop_
_entity.id
_entity.type
_entity.pdbx_description
1 polymer ?
#
loop_
_entity_poly.entity_id
_entity_poly.type
_entity_poly.pdbx_seq_one_letter_code
_entity_poly.pdbx_strand_id
1 'polypeptide(L)' 'MTFHEAEMIAEGLHIGIVDLFESAVKFKKCPDIGTERGNNKRGPFSK' A
#
# COMPACT_ATOMS: atom_id res chain seq x y z
N MET A 1 1.66 -4.76 11.02
CA MET A 1 2.46 -3.58 11.37
C MET A 1 2.58 -3.55 12.89
N THR A 2 3.80 -3.60 13.40
CA THR A 2 4.14 -3.42 14.81
C THR A 2 4.22 -1.91 15.15
N PHE A 3 4.20 -1.56 16.43
CA PHE A 3 4.31 -0.16 16.87
C PHE A 3 5.61 0.50 16.39
N HIS A 4 6.73 -0.24 16.47
CA HIS A 4 8.04 0.24 16.04
C HIS A 4 8.10 0.50 14.53
N GLU A 5 7.50 -0.37 13.70
CA GLU A 5 7.38 -0.14 12.26
C GLU A 5 6.56 1.12 11.96
N ALA A 6 5.46 1.34 12.70
CA ALA A 6 4.63 2.52 12.53
C ALA A 6 5.40 3.81 12.89
N GLU A 7 6.24 3.78 13.92
CA GLU A 7 7.08 4.91 14.34
C GLU A 7 8.13 5.27 13.27
N MET A 8 8.85 4.27 12.72
CA MET A 8 9.80 4.49 11.63
C MET A 8 9.15 5.05 10.36
N ILE A 9 7.94 4.57 10.03
CA ILE A 9 7.19 5.06 8.87
C ILE A 9 6.71 6.50 9.12
N ALA A 10 6.17 6.80 10.30
CA ALA A 10 5.71 8.14 10.66
C ALA A 10 6.87 9.15 10.63
N GLU A 11 8.03 8.77 11.17
CA GLU A 11 9.25 9.57 11.13
C GLU A 11 9.70 9.84 9.68
N GLY A 12 9.80 8.79 8.85
CA GLY A 12 10.21 8.93 7.45
C GLY A 12 9.24 9.75 6.59
N LEU A 13 7.96 9.78 6.97
CA LEU A 13 6.94 10.60 6.30
C LEU A 13 6.78 12.00 6.92
N HIS A 14 7.50 12.31 8.00
CA HIS A 14 7.35 13.54 8.77
C HIS A 14 5.89 13.82 9.19
N ILE A 15 5.17 12.76 9.60
CA ILE A 15 3.78 12.85 10.09
C ILE A 15 3.68 12.32 11.53
N GLY A 16 2.61 12.67 12.24
CA GLY A 16 2.33 12.08 13.53
C GLY A 16 1.94 10.60 13.43
N ILE A 17 2.33 9.80 14.42
CA ILE A 17 1.91 8.39 14.53
C ILE A 17 0.38 8.24 14.52
N VAL A 18 -0.34 9.18 15.13
CA VAL A 18 -1.81 9.22 15.15
C VAL A 18 -2.36 9.46 13.74
N ASP A 19 -1.76 10.39 12.99
CA ASP A 19 -2.15 10.69 11.61
C ASP A 19 -1.87 9.50 10.68
N LEU A 20 -0.79 8.75 10.94
CA LEU A 20 -0.49 7.52 10.22
C LEU A 20 -1.57 6.46 10.44
N PHE A 21 -2.01 6.25 11.69
CA PHE A 21 -3.09 5.31 11.99
C PHE A 21 -4.44 5.77 11.41
N GLU A 22 -4.78 7.06 11.56
CA GLU A 22 -6.00 7.61 10.95
C GLU A 22 -5.99 7.47 9.43
N SER A 23 -4.85 7.73 8.80
CA SER A 23 -4.66 7.56 7.36
C SER A 23 -4.80 6.08 6.98
N ALA A 24 -4.14 5.16 7.69
CA ALA A 24 -4.28 3.73 7.43
C ALA A 24 -5.72 3.22 7.59
N VAL A 25 -6.47 3.77 8.55
CA VAL A 25 -7.90 3.44 8.74
C VAL A 25 -8.77 4.05 7.65
N LYS A 26 -8.54 5.32 7.27
CA LYS A 26 -9.25 6.03 6.19
C LYS A 26 -8.97 5.40 4.82
N PHE A 27 -7.73 4.95 4.59
CA PHE A 27 -7.26 4.25 3.41
C PHE A 27 -7.27 2.72 3.60
N LYS A 28 -8.22 2.17 4.38
CA LYS A 28 -8.45 0.72 4.50
C LYS A 28 -8.60 0.00 3.15
N LYS A 29 -8.87 0.76 2.10
CA LYS A 29 -8.58 0.35 0.74
C LYS A 29 -7.10 0.63 0.49
N CYS A 30 -6.24 -0.33 0.83
CA CYS A 30 -5.03 -0.50 0.04
C CYS A 30 -5.51 -0.40 -1.40
N PRO A 31 -5.04 0.57 -2.22
CA PRO A 31 -5.23 0.39 -3.64
C PRO A 31 -4.70 -1.01 -3.90
N ASP A 32 -5.54 -1.88 -4.47
CA ASP A 32 -5.05 -3.06 -5.16
C ASP A 32 -4.12 -2.50 -6.23
N ILE A 33 -2.87 -2.20 -5.87
CA ILE A 33 -1.81 -1.87 -6.81
C ILE A 33 -1.69 -3.16 -7.58
N GLY A 34 -2.40 -3.20 -8.70
CA GLY A 34 -2.82 -4.38 -9.45
C GLY A 34 -1.93 -5.59 -9.21
N THR A 35 -2.25 -6.37 -8.18
CA THR A 35 -2.04 -7.81 -8.25
C THR A 35 -3.39 -8.47 -8.53
N GLU A 36 -4.23 -7.81 -9.33
CA GLU A 36 -4.66 -8.53 -10.51
C GLU A 36 -3.38 -8.96 -11.23
N ARG A 37 -2.87 -10.14 -10.86
CA ARG A 37 -2.25 -11.04 -11.82
C ARG A 37 -3.36 -11.29 -12.82
N GLY A 38 -3.56 -10.31 -13.71
CA GLY A 38 -4.49 -10.40 -14.81
C GLY A 38 -4.19 -11.76 -15.40
N ASN A 39 -5.23 -12.54 -15.59
CA ASN A 39 -5.17 -13.71 -16.44
C ASN A 39 -5.00 -13.17 -17.87
N ASN A 40 -3.88 -12.46 -18.11
CA ASN A 40 -3.40 -12.02 -19.39
C ASN A 40 -2.92 -13.30 -20.06
N LYS A 41 -3.87 -14.07 -20.57
CA LYS A 41 -3.70 -14.92 -21.76
C LYS A 41 -3.47 -14.05 -23.01
N ARG A 42 -2.63 -13.01 -22.90
CA ARG A 42 -2.03 -12.29 -24.01
C ARG A 42 -0.59 -12.04 -23.63
N GLY A 43 0.21 -13.07 -23.87
CA GLY A 43 1.65 -12.91 -24.07
C GLY A 43 1.94 -11.95 -25.24
N PRO A 44 3.22 -11.65 -25.47
CA PRO A 44 3.62 -10.66 -26.46
C PRO A 44 3.22 -11.17 -27.85
N PHE A 45 2.60 -10.30 -28.65
CA PHE A 45 2.49 -10.43 -30.10
C PHE A 45 2.36 -11.87 -30.64
N SER A 46 1.15 -12.40 -30.66
CA SER A 46 0.81 -13.52 -31.54
C SER A 46 0.08 -12.97 -32.78
N LYS A 47 0.85 -12.93 -33.87
CA LYS A 47 0.52 -12.79 -35.30
C LYS A 47 -0.16 -11.53 -35.80
#